data_AF-A0A7S0N9Z9-F1
#
_entry.id   AF-A0A7S0N9Z9-F1
#
_cell.length_a   1.000
_cell.length_b   1.000
_cell.length_c   1.000
_cell.angle_alpha   90.00
_cell.angle_beta   90.00
_cell.angle_gamma   90.00
#
_symmetry.space_group_name_H-M   'P 1'
#
loop_
_entity.id
_entity.type
_entity.pdbx_description
1 polymer ?
#
loop_
_entity_poly.entity_id
_entity_poly.type
_entity_poly.pdbx_seq_one_letter_code
_entity_poly.pdbx_strand_id
1 'polypeptide(L)'
;ELVLSGCIPVIIQDNVTQPFEEYLPYEKFSVRVAEDDIPKLPEVLRAFSEADIKGFREELACAWKKLVYSSVHGRYDGEDGADDAVAGIVHALRARLAG
;
A
#
# COMPACT_ATOMS: atom_id res chain seq x y z
N GLU A 1 3.19 0.44 10.71
CA GLU A 1 2.94 -0.70 11.62
C GLU A 1 1.98 -1.72 11.01
N LEU A 2 0.75 -1.34 10.62
CA LEU A 2 -0.26 -2.28 10.08
C LEU A 2 0.13 -2.99 8.77
N VAL A 3 0.76 -2.28 7.84
CA VAL A 3 1.27 -2.87 6.59
C VAL A 3 2.40 -3.87 6.87
N LEU A 4 3.26 -3.57 7.85
CA LEU A 4 4.38 -4.43 8.24
C LEU A 4 3.91 -5.71 8.93
N SER A 5 2.78 -5.67 9.64
CA SER A 5 2.17 -6.85 10.25
C SER A 5 1.33 -7.70 9.28
N GLY A 6 1.28 -7.36 7.98
CA GLY A 6 0.50 -8.08 6.98
C GLY A 6 -1.01 -7.87 7.07
N CYS A 7 -1.45 -6.76 7.67
CA CYS A 7 -2.85 -6.33 7.59
C CYS A 7 -3.14 -5.79 6.19
N ILE A 8 -4.26 -6.21 5.61
CA ILE A 8 -4.71 -5.71 4.30
C ILE A 8 -5.27 -4.30 4.51
N PRO A 9 -4.76 -3.26 3.82
CA PRO A 9 -5.31 -1.92 3.89
C PRO A 9 -6.75 -1.89 3.37
N VAL A 10 -7.64 -1.24 4.13
CA VAL A 10 -8.98 -0.88 3.67
C VAL A 10 -8.98 0.62 3.44
N ILE A 11 -9.14 1.04 2.19
CA ILE A 11 -9.05 2.43 1.76
C ILE A 11 -10.46 2.98 1.60
N ILE A 12 -10.80 3.95 2.44
CA ILE A 12 -12.10 4.63 2.47
C ILE A 12 -11.85 6.11 2.20
N GLN A 13 -11.62 6.43 0.93
CA GLN A 13 -11.25 7.76 0.45
C GLN A 13 -11.73 7.93 -0.99
N ASP A 14 -12.85 8.62 -1.16
CA ASP A 14 -13.41 8.85 -2.49
C ASP A 14 -12.66 9.96 -3.22
N ASN A 15 -12.38 9.76 -4.51
CA ASN A 15 -11.68 10.72 -5.36
C ASN A 15 -10.26 11.12 -4.90
N VAL A 16 -9.60 10.28 -4.08
CA VAL A 16 -8.21 10.50 -3.63
C VAL A 16 -7.27 9.50 -4.30
N THR A 17 -6.22 9.98 -4.97
CA THR A 17 -5.17 9.14 -5.53
C THR A 17 -4.18 8.71 -4.44
N GLN A 18 -3.76 7.45 -4.45
CA GLN A 18 -2.79 6.93 -3.49
C GLN A 18 -1.35 7.30 -3.87
N PRO A 19 -0.43 7.36 -2.90
CA PRO A 19 0.98 7.61 -3.18
C PRO A 19 1.52 6.57 -4.18
N PHE A 20 2.03 7.05 -5.32
CA PHE A 20 2.57 6.22 -6.40
C PHE A 20 1.55 5.23 -7.00
N GLU A 21 0.25 5.52 -6.99
CA GLU A 21 -0.81 4.63 -7.54
C GLU A 21 -0.58 4.27 -9.02
N GLU A 22 0.15 5.10 -9.77
CA GLU A 22 0.56 4.80 -11.16
C GLU A 22 1.62 3.69 -11.27
N TYR A 23 2.33 3.37 -10.18
CA TYR A 23 3.37 2.34 -10.13
C TYR A 23 3.06 1.21 -9.14
N LEU A 24 2.27 1.48 -8.11
CA LEU A 24 1.88 0.52 -7.08
C LEU A 24 0.46 0.02 -7.35
N PRO A 25 0.26 -1.30 -7.53
CA PRO A 25 -1.05 -1.85 -7.84
C PRO A 25 -1.88 -1.99 -6.56
N TYR A 26 -2.37 -0.87 -6.01
CA TYR A 26 -3.15 -0.86 -4.76
C TYR A 26 -4.34 -1.82 -4.82
N GLU A 27 -4.98 -1.98 -5.98
CA GLU A 27 -6.08 -2.92 -6.20
C GLU A 27 -5.71 -4.38 -5.96
N LYS A 28 -4.42 -4.74 -6.00
CA LYS A 28 -3.92 -6.09 -5.77
C LYS A 28 -3.57 -6.39 -4.32
N PHE A 29 -3.39 -5.37 -3.48
CA PHE A 29 -2.99 -5.55 -2.08
C PHE A 29 -3.88 -4.82 -1.07
N SER A 30 -4.92 -4.11 -1.51
CA SER A 30 -5.85 -3.37 -0.66
C SER A 30 -7.30 -3.54 -1.11
N VAL A 31 -8.22 -3.24 -0.20
CA VAL A 31 -9.65 -3.20 -0.48
C VAL A 31 -10.08 -1.74 -0.50
N ARG A 32 -10.72 -1.30 -1.59
CA ARG A 32 -11.30 0.04 -1.67
C ARG A 32 -12.80 -0.01 -1.38
N VAL A 33 -13.26 0.85 -0.48
CA VAL A 33 -14.67 0.92 -0.07
C VAL A 33 -15.11 2.38 -0.22
N ALA A 34 -16.23 2.59 -0.90
CA ALA A 34 -16.82 3.92 -1.01
C ALA A 34 -17.29 4.42 0.36
N GLU A 35 -17.26 5.73 0.60
CA GLU A 35 -17.69 6.30 1.88
C GLU A 35 -19.16 5.96 2.19
N ASP A 36 -20.00 5.94 1.15
CA ASP A 36 -21.42 5.56 1.26
C ASP A 36 -21.65 4.09 1.69
N ASP A 37 -20.65 3.22 1.51
CA ASP A 37 -20.71 1.79 1.89
C ASP A 37 -20.14 1.51 3.30
N ILE A 38 -19.68 2.53 4.03
CA ILE A 38 -19.25 2.40 5.43
C ILE A 38 -20.29 1.66 6.31
N PRO A 39 -21.61 1.92 6.21
CA PRO A 39 -22.61 1.19 7.01
C PRO A 39 -22.63 -0.32 6.74
N LYS A 40 -22.19 -0.76 5.54
CA LYS A 40 -22.14 -2.15 5.11
C LYS A 40 -20.73 -2.75 5.19
N LEU A 41 -19.76 -2.02 5.76
CA LEU A 41 -18.37 -2.43 5.81
C LEU A 41 -18.17 -3.88 6.31
N PRO A 42 -18.86 -4.38 7.36
CA PRO A 42 -18.72 -5.77 7.77
C PRO A 42 -19.14 -6.79 6.71
N GLU A 43 -20.15 -6.47 5.90
CA GLU A 43 -20.64 -7.34 4.81
C GLU A 43 -19.64 -7.36 3.66
N VAL A 44 -19.14 -6.18 3.27
CA VAL A 44 -18.10 -6.03 2.24
C VAL A 44 -16.84 -6.80 2.62
N LEU A 45 -16.35 -6.65 3.85
CA LEU A 45 -15.12 -7.30 4.29
C LEU A 45 -15.27 -8.82 4.47
N ARG A 46 -16.47 -9.32 4.81
CA ARG A 46 -16.74 -10.76 4.93
C ARG A 46 -16.93 -11.46 3.58
N ALA A 47 -17.10 -10.71 2.50
CA ALA A 47 -17.25 -11.28 1.16
C ALA A 47 -15.94 -11.85 0.60
N PHE A 48 -14.79 -11.47 1.15
CA PHE A 48 -13.48 -11.98 0.73
C PHE A 48 -13.23 -13.38 1.27
N SER A 49 -12.84 -14.29 0.38
CA SER A 49 -12.42 -15.63 0.73
C SER A 49 -11.02 -15.63 1.35
N GLU A 50 -10.65 -16.75 1.99
CA GLU A 50 -9.27 -16.94 2.47
C GLU A 50 -8.23 -16.85 1.35
N ALA A 51 -8.60 -17.27 0.13
CA ALA A 51 -7.73 -17.19 -1.04
C ALA A 51 -7.48 -15.74 -1.46
N ASP A 52 -8.53 -14.90 -1.43
CA ASP A 52 -8.42 -13.47 -1.71
C ASP A 52 -7.51 -12.79 -0.68
N ILE A 53 -7.74 -13.07 0.61
CA ILE A 53 -6.93 -12.55 1.74
C ILE A 53 -5.46 -12.96 1.59
N LYS A 54 -5.19 -14.21 1.18
CA LYS A 54 -3.83 -14.68 0.92
C LYS A 54 -3.18 -13.91 -0.24
N GLY A 55 -3.91 -13.74 -1.34
CA GLY A 55 -3.45 -12.99 -2.51
C GLY A 55 -3.08 -11.55 -2.15
N PHE A 56 -3.95 -10.83 -1.44
CA PHE A 56 -3.67 -9.47 -0.99
C PHE A 56 -2.40 -9.37 -0.14
N ARG A 57 -2.18 -10.33 0.77
CA ARG A 57 -1.00 -10.35 1.63
C ARG A 57 0.28 -10.65 0.88
N GLU A 58 0.24 -11.54 -0.11
CA GLU A 58 1.39 -11.87 -0.95
C GLU A 58 1.81 -10.66 -1.81
N GLU A 59 0.84 -9.96 -2.39
CA GLU A 59 1.08 -8.72 -3.13
C GLU A 59 1.59 -7.60 -2.21
N LEU A 60 1.02 -7.47 -1.00
CA LEU A 60 1.49 -6.51 0.00
C LEU A 60 2.94 -6.79 0.45
N ALA A 61 3.32 -8.05 0.58
CA ALA A 61 4.68 -8.46 0.95
C ALA A 61 5.73 -8.02 -0.10
N CYS A 62 5.31 -7.84 -1.36
CA CYS A 62 6.16 -7.27 -2.41
C CYS A 62 6.18 -5.73 -2.37
N ALA A 63 5.04 -5.10 -2.06
CA ALA A 63 4.86 -3.65 -2.16
C ALA A 63 5.27 -2.85 -0.92
N TRP A 64 5.30 -3.46 0.27
CA TRP A 64 5.30 -2.74 1.55
C TRP A 64 6.45 -1.75 1.74
N LYS A 65 7.65 -2.05 1.21
CA LYS A 65 8.82 -1.18 1.38
C LYS A 65 8.57 0.22 0.82
N LYS A 66 7.87 0.30 -0.32
CA LYS A 66 7.51 1.55 -1.00
C LYS A 66 6.47 2.38 -0.24
N LEU A 67 5.83 1.80 0.78
CA LEU A 67 4.81 2.45 1.62
C LEU A 67 5.36 2.97 2.94
N VAL A 68 6.64 2.72 3.26
CA VAL A 68 7.26 3.05 4.54
C VAL A 68 8.50 3.92 4.34
N TYR A 69 8.66 4.94 5.18
CA TYR A 69 9.84 5.81 5.21
C TYR A 69 10.91 5.23 6.13
N SER A 70 11.40 4.02 5.84
CA SER A 70 12.31 3.29 6.74
C SER A 70 13.72 3.89 6.80
N SER A 71 14.19 4.54 5.73
CA SER A 71 15.44 5.31 5.76
C SER A 71 15.38 6.51 6.73
N VAL A 72 14.18 7.01 7.04
CA VAL A 72 13.95 8.15 7.95
C VAL A 72 13.70 7.68 9.39
N HIS A 73 12.90 6.63 9.57
CA HIS A 73 12.42 6.19 10.89
C HIS A 73 13.25 5.06 11.51
N GLY A 74 14.27 4.58 10.80
CA GLY A 74 15.06 3.41 11.17
C GLY A 74 14.68 2.22 10.30
N ARG A 75 15.71 1.52 9.79
CA ARG A 75 15.59 0.32 8.95
C ARG A 75 14.60 -0.67 9.57
N TYR A 76 13.56 -1.07 8.84
CA TYR A 76 12.62 -2.10 9.27
C TYR A 76 13.04 -3.45 8.71
N ASP A 77 13.03 -4.48 9.56
CA ASP A 77 13.31 -5.88 9.15
C ASP A 77 14.63 -6.06 8.37
N GLY A 78 15.67 -5.31 8.74
CA GLY A 78 16.99 -5.41 8.12
C GLY A 78 17.10 -4.81 6.71
N GLU A 79 16.08 -4.13 6.20
CA GLU A 79 16.14 -3.44 4.90
C GLU A 79 17.11 -2.25 4.95
N ASP A 80 17.84 -1.97 3.88
CA ASP A 80 18.84 -0.89 3.80
C ASP A 80 18.25 0.48 3.40
N GLY A 81 16.95 0.53 3.13
CA GLY A 81 16.24 1.72 2.66
C GLY A 81 16.40 2.01 1.17
N ALA A 82 17.05 1.14 0.39
CA ALA A 82 17.25 1.35 -1.05
C ALA A 82 15.94 1.37 -1.84
N ASP A 83 14.90 0.71 -1.33
CA ASP A 83 13.60 0.55 -1.97
C ASP A 83 12.43 1.12 -1.17
N ASP A 84 12.70 2.03 -0.25
CA ASP A 84 11.68 2.60 0.62
C ASP A 84 10.87 3.73 -0.06
N ALA A 85 9.94 4.34 0.68
CA ALA A 85 9.16 5.48 0.19
C ALA A 85 10.02 6.70 -0.18
N VAL A 86 11.13 6.96 0.52
CA VAL A 86 12.06 8.06 0.19
C VAL A 86 12.72 7.79 -1.14
N ALA A 87 13.22 6.58 -1.37
CA ALA A 87 13.81 6.18 -2.64
C ALA A 87 12.80 6.36 -3.78
N GLY A 88 11.53 6.03 -3.56
CA GLY A 88 10.43 6.29 -4.50
C GLY A 88 10.28 7.78 -4.85
N ILE A 89 10.22 8.67 -3.86
CA ILE A 89 10.15 10.12 -4.07
C ILE A 89 11.36 10.62 -4.87
N VAL A 90 12.56 10.24 -4.46
CA VAL A 90 13.81 10.66 -5.13
C VAL A 90 13.85 10.19 -6.58
N HIS A 91 13.38 8.97 -6.86
CA HIS A 91 13.28 8.45 -8.21
C HIS A 91 12.31 9.28 -9.06
N ALA A 92 11.10 9.55 -8.57
CA ALA A 92 10.11 10.38 -9.26
C ALA A 92 10.63 11.80 -9.54
N LEU A 93 11.32 12.41 -8.56
CA LEU A 93 11.93 13.74 -8.74
C LEU A 93 13.03 13.73 -9.80
N ARG A 94 13.91 12.73 -9.81
CA ARG A 94 14.96 12.59 -10.83
C ARG A 94 14.38 12.42 -12.22
N ALA A 95 13.35 11.58 -12.37
CA ALA A 95 12.66 11.39 -13.63
C ALA A 95 12.06 12.70 -14.15
N ARG A 96 11.47 13.51 -13.27
CA ARG A 96 10.90 14.82 -13.62
C ARG A 96 11.95 15.88 -13.98
N LEU A 97 13.14 15.84 -13.37
CA LEU A 97 14.23 16.77 -13.67
C LEU A 97 15.01 16.40 -14.94
N ALA A 98 14.90 15.16 -15.43
CA ALA A 98 15.56 14.67 -16.62
C ALA A 98 14.77 14.89 -17.92
N GLY A 99 13.52 15.37 -17.82
CA GLY A 99 12.66 15.76 -18.95
C GLY A 99 12.50 17.27 -19.04
#